data_AF-A0A090QIU7-F1
#
_entry.id   AF-A0A090QIU7-F1
#
_cell.length_a   1.000
_cell.length_b   1.000
_cell.length_c   1.000
_cell.angle_alpha   90.00
_cell.angle_beta   90.00
_cell.angle_gamma   90.00
#
_symmetry.space_group_name_H-M   'P 1'
#
loop_
_entity.id
_entity.type
_entity.pdbx_description
1 polymer ?
#
loop_
_entity_poly.entity_id
_entity_poly.type
_entity_poly.pdbx_seq_one_letter_code
_entity_poly.pdbx_strand_id
1 'polypeptide(L)'
;MAGLISSGPWVLSILALLAIGLISIGIVFPTYVIVQFLVIVTYLMAGSLIISGLFQLLLTRYISDLLFAKEEHKIVPNLLGSMLVTSTLAAIFGLGVLAFCENIEAPVKITIFASFVLLCNQWLIIIFLSGMKEYYRIFFTMALSYALMVVLSLFLPPFGLLGLMAIFASCQALMTFAFLYHVLRDFPANRLVDFEFLNYKKTFFSLILCGFLYNLGVWLDKFVFWFREETSHQSLMCSAPRTSMTYLSSLLI
;
A
#
# COMPACT_ATOMS: atom_id res chain seq x y z
N MET A 1 -4.73 24.95 2.56
CA MET A 1 -3.49 24.14 2.53
C MET A 1 -3.56 22.92 3.45
N ALA A 2 -4.31 22.94 4.55
CA ALA A 2 -4.55 21.76 5.41
C ALA A 2 -5.16 20.55 4.66
N GLY A 3 -6.08 20.77 3.70
CA GLY A 3 -6.69 19.68 2.91
C GLY A 3 -5.74 19.02 1.90
N LEU A 4 -4.72 19.74 1.42
CA LEU A 4 -3.67 19.20 0.53
C LEU A 4 -2.62 18.43 1.34
N ILE A 5 -2.46 18.75 2.63
CA ILE A 5 -1.57 18.07 3.55
C ILE A 5 -2.24 16.81 4.14
N SER A 6 -3.56 16.81 4.33
CA SER A 6 -4.31 15.63 4.83
C SER A 6 -4.68 14.62 3.74
N SER A 7 -4.94 15.05 2.50
CA SER A 7 -5.21 14.14 1.35
C SER A 7 -3.98 13.90 0.45
N GLY A 8 -2.90 14.66 0.67
CA GLY A 8 -1.71 14.74 -0.20
C GLY A 8 -1.04 13.41 -0.55
N PRO A 9 -0.78 12.51 0.41
CA PRO A 9 -0.15 11.22 0.12
C PRO A 9 -0.90 10.40 -0.93
N TRP A 10 -2.23 10.38 -0.83
CA TRP A 10 -3.08 9.63 -1.74
C TRP A 10 -3.20 10.29 -3.12
N VAL A 11 -3.33 11.61 -3.14
CA VAL A 11 -3.41 12.38 -4.40
C VAL A 11 -2.14 12.20 -5.24
N LEU A 12 -0.95 12.29 -4.63
CA LEU A 12 0.32 12.05 -5.35
C LEU A 12 0.39 10.65 -5.96
N SER A 13 -0.12 9.65 -5.23
CA SER A 13 -0.16 8.27 -5.68
C SER A 13 -1.08 8.10 -6.89
N ILE A 14 -2.27 8.70 -6.84
CA ILE A 14 -3.24 8.70 -7.95
C ILE A 14 -2.65 9.43 -9.16
N LEU A 15 -2.07 10.61 -8.98
CA LEU A 15 -1.46 11.37 -10.08
C LEU A 15 -0.34 10.60 -10.77
N ALA A 16 0.51 9.90 -10.00
CA ALA A 16 1.57 9.07 -10.56
C ALA A 16 1.02 7.88 -11.35
N LEU A 17 0.01 7.18 -10.83
CA LEU A 17 -0.63 6.06 -11.52
C LEU A 17 -1.37 6.52 -12.78
N LEU A 18 -2.04 7.67 -12.74
CA LEU A 18 -2.67 8.28 -13.91
C LEU A 18 -1.63 8.68 -14.95
N ALA A 19 -0.50 9.26 -14.54
CA ALA A 19 0.58 9.60 -15.46
C ALA A 19 1.14 8.36 -16.16
N ILE A 20 1.38 7.27 -15.42
CA ILE A 20 1.81 5.98 -15.99
C ILE A 20 0.75 5.47 -16.98
N GLY A 21 -0.53 5.52 -16.61
CA GLY A 21 -1.63 5.11 -17.48
C GLY A 21 -1.70 5.91 -18.78
N LEU A 22 -1.64 7.25 -18.71
CA LEU A 22 -1.74 8.14 -19.86
C LEU A 22 -0.52 8.05 -20.78
N ILE A 23 0.69 8.04 -20.23
CA ILE A 23 1.92 8.00 -21.05
C ILE A 23 2.07 6.63 -21.73
N SER A 24 1.66 5.55 -21.06
CA SER A 24 1.77 4.20 -21.61
C SER A 24 0.82 3.93 -22.79
N ILE A 25 -0.31 4.64 -22.90
CA ILE A 25 -1.21 4.59 -24.07
C ILE A 25 -0.50 5.10 -25.33
N GLY A 26 0.42 6.06 -25.18
CA GLY A 26 1.06 6.72 -26.32
C GLY A 26 2.34 6.04 -26.84
N ILE A 27 3.05 5.25 -26.03
CA ILE A 27 4.46 4.95 -26.34
C ILE A 27 4.88 3.47 -26.18
N VAL A 28 4.35 2.62 -25.28
CA VAL A 28 5.09 1.37 -24.92
C VAL A 28 4.29 0.09 -24.60
N PHE A 29 3.02 0.11 -24.16
CA PHE A 29 2.39 -1.13 -23.62
C PHE A 29 1.02 -1.49 -24.23
N PRO A 30 0.69 -2.80 -24.32
CA PRO A 30 -0.69 -3.23 -24.59
C PRO A 30 -1.62 -2.72 -23.48
N THR A 31 -2.73 -2.08 -23.84
CA THR A 31 -3.71 -1.49 -22.90
C THR A 31 -4.13 -2.46 -21.79
N TYR A 32 -4.23 -3.75 -22.11
CA TYR A 32 -4.55 -4.82 -21.16
C TYR A 32 -3.59 -4.89 -19.97
N VAL A 33 -2.28 -4.80 -20.19
CA VAL A 33 -1.25 -4.92 -19.15
C VAL A 33 -1.34 -3.76 -18.17
N ILE A 34 -1.58 -2.55 -18.67
CA ILE A 34 -1.74 -1.33 -17.87
C ILE A 34 -2.98 -1.46 -16.98
N VAL A 35 -4.10 -1.90 -17.55
CA VAL A 35 -5.35 -2.11 -16.80
C VAL A 35 -5.15 -3.14 -15.70
N GLN A 36 -4.52 -4.29 -16.00
CA GLN A 36 -4.20 -5.30 -14.99
C GLN A 36 -3.36 -4.73 -13.85
N PHE A 37 -2.30 -3.98 -14.18
CA PHE A 37 -1.45 -3.32 -13.18
C PHE A 37 -2.25 -2.36 -12.28
N LEU A 38 -3.07 -1.48 -12.86
CA LEU A 38 -3.87 -0.52 -12.10
C LEU A 38 -4.89 -1.21 -11.20
N VAL A 39 -5.52 -2.28 -11.68
CA VAL A 39 -6.45 -3.11 -10.90
C VAL A 39 -5.72 -3.74 -9.71
N ILE A 40 -4.59 -4.40 -9.94
CA ILE A 40 -3.76 -5.02 -8.90
C ILE A 40 -3.34 -3.98 -7.85
N VAL A 41 -2.82 -2.83 -8.27
CA VAL A 41 -2.42 -1.76 -7.36
C VAL A 41 -3.62 -1.25 -6.55
N THR A 42 -4.80 -1.14 -7.15
CA THR A 42 -6.01 -0.73 -6.43
C THR A 42 -6.38 -1.73 -5.33
N TYR A 43 -6.34 -3.03 -5.61
CA TYR A 43 -6.55 -4.08 -4.60
C TYR A 43 -5.48 -4.07 -3.51
N LEU A 44 -4.21 -3.85 -3.87
CA LEU A 44 -3.11 -3.71 -2.92
C LEU A 44 -3.30 -2.51 -1.99
N MET A 45 -3.70 -1.36 -2.53
CA MET A 45 -4.01 -0.16 -1.75
C MET A 45 -5.17 -0.41 -0.80
N ALA A 46 -6.24 -1.06 -1.26
CA ALA A 46 -7.40 -1.40 -0.44
C ALA A 46 -7.03 -2.33 0.72
N GLY A 47 -6.43 -3.48 0.42
CA GLY A 47 -6.07 -4.47 1.44
C GLY A 47 -5.03 -3.93 2.42
N SER A 48 -4.04 -3.17 1.94
CA SER A 48 -2.98 -2.66 2.82
C SER A 48 -3.49 -1.62 3.81
N LEU A 49 -4.43 -0.77 3.41
CA LEU A 49 -5.10 0.18 4.32
C LEU A 49 -5.94 -0.54 5.37
N ILE A 50 -6.66 -1.60 4.99
CA ILE A 50 -7.47 -2.38 5.94
C ILE A 50 -6.59 -3.08 6.97
N ILE A 51 -5.52 -3.76 6.54
CA ILE A 51 -4.61 -4.48 7.44
C ILE A 51 -3.83 -3.50 8.32
N SER A 52 -3.23 -2.45 7.74
CA SER A 52 -2.50 -1.45 8.53
C SER A 52 -3.43 -0.68 9.48
N GLY A 53 -4.69 -0.46 9.07
CA GLY A 53 -5.75 0.21 9.83
C GLY A 53 -5.98 -0.37 11.23
N LEU A 54 -5.68 -1.66 11.44
CA LEU A 54 -5.69 -2.30 12.76
C LEU A 54 -4.81 -1.56 13.78
N PHE A 55 -3.66 -1.04 13.36
CA PHE A 55 -2.71 -0.41 14.27
C PHE A 55 -2.61 1.10 14.12
N GLN A 56 -3.09 1.68 13.03
CA GLN A 56 -2.98 3.12 12.74
C GLN A 56 -3.42 4.03 13.91
N LEU A 57 -4.68 3.92 14.34
CA LEU A 57 -5.23 4.76 15.41
C LEU A 57 -4.59 4.47 16.76
N LEU A 58 -4.35 3.19 17.02
CA LEU A 58 -3.72 2.71 18.23
C LEU A 58 -2.30 3.29 18.40
N LEU A 59 -1.50 3.22 17.34
CA LEU A 59 -0.14 3.73 17.32
C LEU A 59 -0.13 5.26 17.49
N THR A 60 -0.99 5.96 16.76
CA THR A 60 -1.11 7.43 16.84
C THR A 60 -1.38 7.88 18.27
N ARG A 61 -2.30 7.20 18.97
CA ARG A 61 -2.62 7.50 20.35
C ARG A 61 -1.44 7.22 21.28
N TYR A 62 -0.87 6.01 21.17
CA TYR A 62 0.24 5.57 22.01
C TYR A 62 1.47 6.49 21.89
N ILE A 63 1.84 6.88 20.66
CA ILE A 63 2.94 7.81 20.42
C ILE A 63 2.64 9.19 20.99
N SER A 64 1.41 9.69 20.84
CA SER A 64 1.02 10.97 21.43
C SER A 64 1.18 10.97 22.95
N ASP A 65 0.83 9.86 23.59
CA ASP A 65 1.01 9.68 25.04
C ASP A 65 2.50 9.62 25.42
N LEU A 66 3.36 8.95 24.62
CA LEU A 66 4.82 8.93 24.83
C LEU A 66 5.48 10.30 24.67
N LEU A 67 5.07 11.08 23.66
CA LEU A 67 5.57 12.43 23.42
C LEU A 67 5.20 13.35 24.58
N PHE A 68 3.97 13.24 25.08
CA PHE A 68 3.53 14.00 26.25
C PHE A 68 4.33 13.63 27.51
N ALA A 69 4.63 12.33 27.68
CA ALA A 69 5.45 11.81 28.78
C ALA A 69 6.97 12.04 28.60
N LYS A 70 7.42 12.59 27.46
CA LYS A 70 8.84 12.77 27.10
C LYS A 70 9.65 11.47 27.07
N GLU A 71 9.02 10.35 26.75
CA GLU A 71 9.65 9.03 26.66
C GLU A 71 10.05 8.68 25.21
N GLU A 72 10.76 9.59 24.54
CA GLU A 72 11.08 9.48 23.10
C GLU A 72 11.84 8.19 22.74
N HIS A 73 12.66 7.68 23.66
CA HIS A 73 13.44 6.46 23.50
C HIS A 73 12.61 5.19 23.28
N LYS A 74 11.30 5.22 23.56
CA LYS A 74 10.36 4.10 23.34
C LYS A 74 9.62 4.18 22.01
N ILE A 75 9.67 5.31 21.31
CA ILE A 75 8.90 5.55 20.09
C ILE A 75 9.34 4.60 18.97
N VAL A 76 10.63 4.61 18.63
CA VAL A 76 11.19 3.78 17.55
C VAL A 76 11.01 2.27 17.81
N PRO A 77 11.36 1.73 18.99
CA PRO A 77 11.17 0.30 19.28
C PRO A 77 9.71 -0.15 19.10
N ASN A 78 8.74 0.67 19.51
CA ASN A 78 7.31 0.34 19.38
C ASN A 78 6.79 0.51 17.95
N LEU A 79 7.29 1.50 17.20
CA LEU A 79 7.00 1.61 15.76
C LEU A 79 7.49 0.36 15.02
N LEU A 80 8.75 -0.04 15.24
CA LEU A 80 9.32 -1.25 14.64
C LEU A 80 8.58 -2.52 15.08
N GLY A 81 8.17 -2.62 16.36
CA GLY A 81 7.33 -3.70 16.84
C GLY A 81 5.98 -3.78 16.13
N SER A 82 5.31 -2.64 15.94
CA SER A 82 4.05 -2.60 15.19
C SER A 82 4.24 -2.93 13.71
N MET A 83 5.32 -2.46 13.09
CA MET A 83 5.67 -2.84 11.72
C MET A 83 5.89 -4.35 11.60
N LEU A 84 6.55 -4.99 12.56
CA LEU A 84 6.77 -6.44 12.54
C LEU A 84 5.46 -7.22 12.66
N VAL A 85 4.57 -6.83 13.59
CA VAL A 85 3.26 -7.47 13.74
C VAL A 85 2.42 -7.28 12.48
N THR A 86 2.40 -6.06 11.94
CA THR A 86 1.65 -5.73 10.72
C THR A 86 2.21 -6.48 9.52
N SER A 87 3.53 -6.59 9.39
CA SER A 87 4.19 -7.37 8.34
C SER A 87 3.82 -8.85 8.44
N THR A 88 3.75 -9.39 9.65
CA THR A 88 3.36 -10.80 9.88
C THR A 88 1.92 -11.04 9.47
N LEU A 89 0.99 -10.16 9.90
CA LEU A 89 -0.41 -10.25 9.50
C LEU A 89 -0.60 -10.07 7.99
N ALA A 90 0.09 -9.09 7.40
CA ALA A 90 0.08 -8.85 5.96
C ALA A 90 0.67 -10.04 5.19
N ALA A 91 1.70 -10.69 5.72
CA ALA A 91 2.29 -11.87 5.10
C ALA A 91 1.32 -13.06 5.11
N ILE A 92 0.69 -13.34 6.25
CA ILE A 92 -0.29 -14.42 6.39
C ILE A 92 -1.48 -14.18 5.44
N PHE A 93 -2.05 -12.97 5.47
CA PHE A 93 -3.18 -12.61 4.62
C PHE A 93 -2.80 -12.62 3.13
N GLY A 94 -1.67 -12.01 2.78
CA GLY A 94 -1.18 -11.92 1.40
C GLY A 94 -0.85 -13.28 0.79
N LEU A 95 -0.20 -14.16 1.54
CA LEU A 95 0.04 -15.55 1.10
C LEU A 95 -1.27 -16.32 0.97
N GLY A 96 -2.21 -16.13 1.90
CA GLY A 96 -3.54 -16.73 1.83
C GLY A 96 -4.27 -16.36 0.54
N VAL A 97 -4.31 -15.07 0.20
CA VAL A 97 -4.96 -14.60 -1.05
C VAL A 97 -4.21 -15.08 -2.29
N LEU A 98 -2.87 -15.01 -2.31
CA LEU A 98 -2.07 -15.42 -3.47
C LEU A 98 -2.10 -16.93 -3.73
N ALA A 99 -2.40 -17.74 -2.72
CA ALA A 99 -2.60 -19.18 -2.87
C ALA A 99 -3.82 -19.50 -3.76
N PHE A 100 -4.85 -18.65 -3.76
CA PHE A 100 -6.04 -18.82 -4.60
C PHE A 100 -5.89 -18.27 -6.03
N CYS A 101 -4.84 -17.49 -6.32
CA CYS A 101 -4.59 -16.99 -7.69
C CYS A 101 -3.67 -17.93 -8.46
N GLU A 102 -4.18 -18.99 -9.08
CA GLU A 102 -3.34 -19.94 -9.86
C GLU A 102 -2.81 -19.37 -11.18
N ASN A 103 -3.51 -18.39 -11.77
CA ASN A 103 -3.23 -17.88 -13.12
C ASN A 103 -2.14 -16.79 -13.20
N ILE A 104 -1.44 -16.50 -12.10
CA ILE A 104 -0.41 -15.45 -12.04
C ILE A 104 0.98 -16.10 -11.97
N GLU A 105 1.90 -15.64 -12.81
CA GLU A 105 3.29 -16.10 -12.81
C GLU A 105 3.98 -15.85 -11.45
N ALA A 106 4.83 -16.79 -11.02
CA ALA A 106 5.49 -16.73 -9.72
C ALA A 106 6.29 -15.43 -9.47
N PRO A 107 7.06 -14.88 -10.43
CA PRO A 107 7.76 -13.61 -10.23
C PRO A 107 6.81 -12.44 -9.95
N VAL A 108 5.66 -12.40 -10.64
CA VAL A 108 4.64 -11.37 -10.44
C VAL A 108 4.02 -11.51 -9.04
N LYS A 109 3.71 -12.74 -8.59
CA LYS A 109 3.22 -12.98 -7.23
C LYS A 109 4.17 -12.46 -6.16
N ILE A 110 5.48 -12.66 -6.33
CA ILE A 110 6.50 -12.17 -5.40
C ILE A 110 6.48 -10.63 -5.34
N THR A 111 6.40 -9.95 -6.49
CA THR A 111 6.31 -8.48 -6.52
C THR A 111 5.02 -7.94 -5.91
N ILE A 112 3.89 -8.62 -6.11
CA ILE A 112 2.60 -8.30 -5.47
C ILE A 112 2.72 -8.45 -3.95
N PHE A 113 3.24 -9.59 -3.49
CA PHE A 113 3.44 -9.89 -2.07
C PHE A 113 4.34 -8.86 -1.38
N ALA A 114 5.50 -8.57 -1.98
CA ALA A 114 6.44 -7.59 -1.46
C ALA A 114 5.80 -6.19 -1.39
N SER A 115 5.12 -5.77 -2.46
CA SER A 115 4.41 -4.49 -2.50
C SER A 115 3.34 -4.39 -1.43
N PHE A 116 2.60 -5.48 -1.18
CA PHE A 116 1.56 -5.51 -0.16
C PHE A 116 2.12 -5.26 1.25
N VAL A 117 3.18 -5.98 1.62
CA VAL A 117 3.84 -5.83 2.93
C VAL A 117 4.46 -4.44 3.08
N LEU A 118 5.09 -3.92 2.02
CA LEU A 118 5.66 -2.58 2.00
C LEU A 118 4.59 -1.51 2.23
N LEU A 119 3.48 -1.56 1.48
CA LEU A 119 2.38 -0.61 1.63
C LEU A 119 1.79 -0.64 3.05
N CYS A 120 1.56 -1.83 3.63
CA CYS A 120 1.07 -1.95 5.01
C CYS A 120 1.96 -1.20 6.01
N ASN A 121 3.27 -1.38 5.92
CA ASN A 121 4.23 -0.70 6.79
C ASN A 121 4.32 0.80 6.50
N GLN A 122 4.29 1.17 5.23
CA GLN A 122 4.36 2.55 4.79
C GLN A 122 3.21 3.39 5.36
N TRP A 123 1.99 2.85 5.40
CA TRP A 123 0.85 3.54 6.01
C TRP A 123 1.08 3.85 7.50
N LEU A 124 1.69 2.93 8.25
CA LEU A 124 2.02 3.16 9.65
C LEU A 124 3.04 4.28 9.83
N ILE A 125 4.11 4.27 9.03
CA ILE A 125 5.15 5.29 9.13
C ILE A 125 4.62 6.68 8.70
N ILE A 126 3.78 6.75 7.65
CA ILE A 126 3.17 8.02 7.23
C ILE A 126 2.31 8.60 8.35
N ILE A 127 1.49 7.78 9.01
CA ILE A 127 0.66 8.23 10.13
C ILE A 127 1.51 8.66 11.31
N PHE A 128 2.60 7.95 11.59
CA PHE A 128 3.59 8.36 12.59
C PHE A 128 4.18 9.74 12.29
N LEU A 129 4.77 9.92 11.10
CA LEU A 129 5.38 11.18 10.67
C LEU A 129 4.36 12.33 10.63
N SER A 130 3.12 12.03 10.26
CA SER A 130 1.99 12.98 10.28
C SER A 130 1.67 13.43 11.72
N GLY A 131 1.69 12.50 12.69
CA GLY A 131 1.55 12.80 14.11
C GLY A 131 2.68 13.68 14.65
N MET A 132 3.90 13.51 14.12
CA MET A 132 5.06 14.35 14.43
C MET A 132 5.06 15.70 13.70
N LYS A 133 4.06 15.98 12.86
CA LYS A 133 3.96 17.18 12.01
C LYS A 133 5.08 17.32 10.97
N GLU A 134 5.73 16.22 10.59
CA GLU A 134 6.81 16.19 9.59
C GLU A 134 6.26 16.11 8.15
N TYR A 135 5.26 16.94 7.83
CA TYR A 135 4.50 16.87 6.58
C TYR A 135 5.35 17.10 5.33
N TYR A 136 6.37 17.98 5.42
CA TYR A 136 7.25 18.27 4.30
C TYR A 136 8.11 17.06 3.92
N ARG A 137 8.62 16.31 4.92
CA ARG A 137 9.39 15.08 4.68
C ARG A 137 8.53 14.03 3.98
N ILE A 138 7.27 13.88 4.41
CA ILE A 138 6.30 13.01 3.76
C ILE A 138 6.14 13.41 2.29
N PHE A 139 5.79 14.67 2.06
CA PHE A 139 5.52 15.17 0.71
C PHE A 139 6.70 14.98 -0.25
N PHE A 140 7.91 15.43 0.11
CA PHE A 140 9.07 15.37 -0.78
C PHE A 140 9.53 13.94 -1.05
N THR A 141 9.52 13.06 -0.04
CA THR A 141 9.91 11.66 -0.23
C THR A 141 8.93 10.93 -1.14
N MET A 142 7.62 11.20 -1.01
CA MET A 142 6.61 10.65 -1.91
C MET A 142 6.73 11.20 -3.32
N ALA A 143 6.88 12.52 -3.46
CA ALA A 143 7.03 13.16 -4.76
C ALA A 143 8.26 12.61 -5.51
N LEU A 144 9.41 12.45 -4.82
CA LEU A 144 10.62 11.90 -5.42
C LEU A 144 10.44 10.43 -5.82
N SER A 145 9.88 9.60 -4.95
CA SER A 145 9.69 8.17 -5.23
C SER A 145 8.69 7.94 -6.38
N TYR A 146 7.62 8.73 -6.44
CA TYR A 146 6.65 8.64 -7.52
C TYR A 146 7.14 9.25 -8.83
N ALA A 147 7.91 10.34 -8.80
CA ALA A 147 8.59 10.85 -9.99
C ALA A 147 9.56 9.82 -10.55
N LEU A 148 10.33 9.15 -9.68
CA LEU A 148 11.22 8.06 -10.07
C LEU A 148 10.43 6.90 -10.68
N MET A 149 9.29 6.52 -10.10
CA MET A 149 8.42 5.48 -10.63
C MET A 149 7.94 5.79 -12.05
N VAL A 150 7.49 7.01 -12.30
CA VAL A 150 7.08 7.46 -13.65
C VAL A 150 8.28 7.41 -14.60
N VAL A 151 9.42 7.97 -14.22
CA VAL A 151 10.64 7.97 -15.06
C VAL A 151 11.06 6.54 -15.41
N LEU A 152 11.17 5.66 -14.42
CA LEU A 152 11.55 4.26 -14.64
C LEU A 152 10.56 3.53 -15.55
N SER A 153 9.26 3.82 -15.45
CA SER A 153 8.24 3.21 -16.32
C SER A 153 8.40 3.58 -17.81
N LEU A 154 9.10 4.68 -18.12
CA LEU A 154 9.38 5.09 -19.50
C LEU A 154 10.63 4.41 -20.07
N PHE A 155 11.63 4.13 -19.23
CA PHE A 155 12.95 3.68 -19.67
C PHE A 155 13.17 2.17 -19.55
N LEU A 156 12.45 1.46 -18.67
CA LEU A 156 12.63 0.02 -18.51
C LEU A 156 11.80 -0.74 -19.59
N PRO A 157 12.45 -1.53 -20.48
CA PRO A 157 11.78 -2.25 -21.57
C PRO A 157 10.71 -3.26 -21.10
N PRO A 158 9.90 -3.81 -22.03
CA PRO A 158 8.58 -4.37 -21.77
C PRO A 158 8.66 -5.78 -21.16
N PHE A 159 8.94 -5.88 -19.86
CA PHE A 159 8.68 -7.11 -19.10
C PHE A 159 7.18 -7.26 -18.74
N GLY A 160 6.29 -6.67 -19.55
CA GLY A 160 4.84 -6.68 -19.35
C GLY A 160 4.44 -6.26 -17.92
N LEU A 161 3.56 -7.06 -17.31
CA LEU A 161 3.05 -6.83 -15.96
C LEU A 161 4.16 -6.93 -14.89
N LEU A 162 5.11 -7.85 -15.07
CA LEU A 162 6.22 -8.05 -14.13
C LEU A 162 7.08 -6.79 -14.02
N GLY A 163 7.38 -6.15 -15.16
CA GLY A 163 8.16 -4.91 -15.19
C GLY A 163 7.49 -3.79 -14.41
N LEU A 164 6.21 -3.53 -14.67
CA LEU A 164 5.44 -2.50 -13.96
C LEU A 164 5.35 -2.79 -12.46
N MET A 165 5.07 -4.04 -12.08
CA MET A 165 5.00 -4.44 -10.68
C MET A 165 6.37 -4.38 -9.98
N ALA A 166 7.46 -4.70 -10.67
CA ALA A 166 8.81 -4.60 -10.11
C ALA A 166 9.23 -3.14 -9.89
N ILE A 167 8.91 -2.24 -10.83
CA ILE A 167 9.14 -0.79 -10.69
C ILE A 167 8.33 -0.25 -9.51
N PHE A 168 7.04 -0.61 -9.43
CA PHE A 168 6.18 -0.23 -8.32
C PHE A 168 6.75 -0.74 -6.99
N ALA A 169 7.04 -2.03 -6.86
CA ALA A 169 7.59 -2.63 -5.65
C ALA A 169 8.91 -1.96 -5.22
N SER A 170 9.81 -1.68 -6.16
CA SER A 170 11.10 -1.06 -5.90
C SER A 170 10.96 0.39 -5.41
N CYS A 171 10.07 1.17 -6.03
CA CYS A 171 9.80 2.55 -5.62
C CYS A 171 9.10 2.61 -4.26
N GLN A 172 8.15 1.70 -3.99
CA GLN A 172 7.52 1.58 -2.67
C GLN A 172 8.52 1.13 -1.60
N ALA A 173 9.46 0.24 -1.94
CA ALA A 173 10.53 -0.17 -1.04
C ALA A 173 11.43 1.02 -0.69
N LEU A 174 11.92 1.73 -1.72
CA LEU A 174 12.73 2.93 -1.56
C LEU A 174 12.03 3.95 -0.65
N MET A 175 10.74 4.21 -0.89
CA MET A 175 9.95 5.15 -0.10
C MET A 175 9.79 4.70 1.35
N THR A 176 9.45 3.42 1.58
CA THR A 176 9.29 2.85 2.92
C THR A 176 10.59 2.93 3.71
N PHE A 177 11.72 2.56 3.10
CA PHE A 177 13.03 2.61 3.75
C PHE A 177 13.53 4.04 3.94
N ALA A 178 13.25 4.97 3.03
CA ALA A 178 13.56 6.38 3.21
C ALA A 178 12.81 6.96 4.42
N PHE A 179 11.50 6.68 4.52
CA PHE A 179 10.73 7.06 5.71
C PHE A 179 11.27 6.44 6.99
N LEU A 180 11.56 5.14 6.96
CA LEU A 180 12.12 4.47 8.13
C LEU A 180 13.47 5.09 8.54
N TYR A 181 14.34 5.38 7.58
CA TYR A 181 15.61 6.05 7.82
C TYR A 181 15.43 7.43 8.46
N HIS A 182 14.47 8.23 7.98
CA HIS A 182 14.15 9.52 8.59
C HIS A 182 13.76 9.37 10.06
N VAL A 183 12.88 8.41 10.38
CA VAL A 183 12.44 8.15 11.74
C VAL A 183 13.60 7.68 12.64
N LEU A 184 14.41 6.73 12.17
CA LEU A 184 15.54 6.19 12.92
C LEU A 184 16.63 7.24 13.20
N ARG A 185 16.75 8.25 12.33
CA ARG A 185 17.70 9.34 12.52
C ARG A 185 17.22 10.38 13.54
N ASP A 186 15.91 10.64 13.59
CA ASP A 186 15.34 11.69 14.44
C ASP A 186 15.19 11.25 15.90
N PHE A 187 14.98 9.95 16.15
CA PHE A 187 14.67 9.44 17.49
C PHE A 187 15.74 8.48 18.00
N PRO A 188 16.36 8.74 19.17
CA PRO A 188 17.31 7.82 19.77
C PRO A 188 16.61 6.54 20.20
N ALA A 189 17.16 5.38 19.81
CA ALA A 189 16.62 4.08 20.19
C ALA A 189 17.62 3.31 21.06
N ASN A 190 17.19 2.89 22.25
CA ASN A 190 18.01 2.07 23.15
C ASN A 190 17.82 0.56 22.93
N ARG A 191 16.80 0.18 22.14
CA ARG A 191 16.43 -1.19 21.80
C ARG A 191 15.94 -1.23 20.35
N LEU A 192 15.99 -2.40 19.72
CA LEU A 192 15.52 -2.57 18.33
C LEU A 192 14.00 -2.66 18.23
N VAL A 193 13.37 -3.42 19.13
CA VAL A 193 11.93 -3.72 19.06
C VAL A 193 11.34 -3.74 20.46
N ASP A 194 10.14 -3.19 20.59
CA ASP A 194 9.31 -3.30 21.79
C ASP A 194 7.84 -3.50 21.40
N PHE A 195 7.09 -4.22 22.22
CA PHE A 195 5.68 -4.55 22.02
C PHE A 195 4.78 -3.91 23.09
N GLU A 196 5.28 -2.93 23.82
CA GLU A 196 4.49 -2.19 24.81
C GLU A 196 3.22 -1.55 24.23
N PHE A 197 3.20 -1.21 22.95
CA PHE A 197 2.01 -0.69 22.26
C PHE A 197 0.80 -1.65 22.33
N LEU A 198 1.03 -2.97 22.45
CA LEU A 198 0.00 -4.00 22.61
C LEU A 198 -0.44 -4.21 24.06
N ASN A 199 0.10 -3.46 25.02
CA ASN A 199 -0.26 -3.63 26.42
C ASN A 199 -1.67 -3.11 26.71
N TYR A 200 -2.59 -4.02 27.03
CA TYR A 200 -3.99 -3.74 27.34
C TYR A 200 -4.22 -2.72 28.47
N LYS A 201 -3.23 -2.54 29.36
CA LYS A 201 -3.32 -1.54 30.44
C LYS A 201 -3.01 -0.12 29.98
N LYS A 202 -2.32 0.02 28.85
CA LYS A 202 -1.83 1.31 28.32
C LYS A 202 -2.59 1.75 27.07
N THR A 203 -3.41 0.87 26.48
CA THR A 203 -3.97 1.12 25.15
C THR A 203 -5.42 0.63 25.01
N PHE A 204 -6.25 1.45 24.34
CA PHE A 204 -7.64 1.13 24.06
C PHE A 204 -7.75 0.24 22.82
N PHE A 205 -7.99 -1.06 23.02
CA PHE A 205 -8.19 -2.03 21.93
C PHE A 205 -9.40 -1.71 21.03
N SER A 206 -10.36 -0.91 21.51
CA SER A 206 -11.45 -0.38 20.67
C SER A 206 -10.94 0.44 19.49
N LEU A 207 -9.75 1.04 19.58
CA LEU A 207 -9.12 1.78 18.48
C LEU A 207 -8.69 0.86 17.33
N ILE A 208 -8.34 -0.39 17.61
CA ILE A 208 -8.02 -1.39 16.58
C ILE A 208 -9.25 -1.65 15.73
N LEU A 209 -10.38 -1.93 16.39
CA LEU A 209 -11.64 -2.19 15.70
C LEU A 209 -12.13 -0.95 14.96
N CYS A 210 -12.00 0.23 15.56
CA CYS A 210 -12.36 1.48 14.91
C CYS A 210 -11.54 1.72 13.62
N GLY A 211 -10.22 1.54 13.67
CA GLY A 211 -9.35 1.72 12.51
C GLY A 211 -9.61 0.70 11.40
N PHE A 212 -9.86 -0.56 11.77
CA PHE A 212 -10.26 -1.60 10.83
C PHE A 212 -11.60 -1.31 10.17
N LEU A 213 -12.65 -1.05 10.96
CA LEU A 213 -14.00 -0.79 10.44
C LEU A 213 -14.05 0.50 9.61
N TYR A 214 -13.29 1.52 9.98
CA TYR A 214 -13.15 2.74 9.21
C TYR A 214 -12.58 2.46 7.82
N ASN A 215 -11.43 1.79 7.75
CA ASN A 215 -10.80 1.46 6.47
C ASN A 215 -11.64 0.48 5.64
N LEU A 216 -12.29 -0.49 6.29
CA LEU A 216 -13.21 -1.40 5.63
C LEU A 216 -14.41 -0.63 5.04
N GLY A 217 -15.01 0.29 5.80
CA GLY A 217 -16.14 1.09 5.36
C GLY A 217 -15.83 1.98 4.15
N VAL A 218 -14.62 2.56 4.09
CA VAL A 218 -14.16 3.38 2.95
C VAL A 218 -14.05 2.58 1.64
N TRP A 219 -13.85 1.27 1.73
CA TRP A 219 -13.69 0.37 0.59
C TRP A 219 -14.90 -0.54 0.34
N LEU A 220 -15.86 -0.60 1.27
CA LEU A 220 -17.00 -1.50 1.21
C LEU A 220 -17.87 -1.26 -0.02
N ASP A 221 -18.07 -0.01 -0.42
CA ASP A 221 -18.76 0.39 -1.64
C ASP A 221 -18.13 -0.24 -2.90
N LYS A 222 -16.79 -0.22 -2.98
CA LYS A 222 -16.03 -0.74 -4.11
C LYS A 222 -16.05 -2.26 -4.13
N PHE A 223 -15.94 -2.90 -2.97
CA PHE A 223 -16.10 -4.36 -2.88
C PHE A 223 -17.48 -4.78 -3.39
N VAL A 224 -18.56 -4.13 -2.94
CA VAL A 224 -19.92 -4.42 -3.41
C VAL A 224 -20.03 -4.26 -4.94
N PHE A 225 -19.41 -3.23 -5.51
CA PHE A 225 -19.38 -3.03 -6.96
C PHE A 225 -18.60 -4.14 -7.69
N TRP A 226 -17.44 -4.55 -7.16
CA TRP A 226 -16.62 -5.61 -7.76
C TRP A 226 -17.28 -6.99 -7.73
N PHE A 227 -18.15 -7.25 -6.75
CA PHE A 227 -18.89 -8.51 -6.63
C PHE A 227 -20.17 -8.58 -7.48
N ARG A 228 -20.62 -7.49 -8.11
CA ARG A 228 -21.80 -7.53 -9.01
C ARG A 228 -21.42 -8.08 -10.39
N GLU A 229 -22.17 -9.08 -10.85
CA GLU A 229 -21.92 -9.82 -12.11
C GLU A 229 -21.98 -8.95 -13.36
N GLU A 230 -22.81 -7.90 -13.38
CA GLU A 230 -22.93 -6.99 -14.53
C GLU A 230 -21.65 -6.15 -14.79
N THR A 231 -20.75 -6.05 -13.81
CA THR A 231 -19.53 -5.22 -13.86
C THR A 231 -18.24 -6.02 -13.63
N SER A 232 -18.33 -7.33 -13.38
CA SER A 232 -17.19 -8.17 -12.94
C SER A 232 -16.38 -8.82 -14.09
N HIS A 233 -16.84 -8.71 -15.34
CA HIS A 233 -16.24 -9.43 -16.48
C HIS A 233 -14.76 -9.07 -16.80
N GLN A 234 -14.17 -8.07 -16.14
CA GLN A 234 -12.80 -7.60 -16.40
C GLN A 234 -11.98 -7.22 -15.16
N SER A 235 -12.52 -7.32 -13.94
CA SER A 235 -11.94 -6.65 -12.75
C SER A 235 -11.34 -7.57 -11.69
N LEU A 236 -11.50 -8.90 -11.76
CA LEU A 236 -10.94 -9.79 -10.74
C LEU A 236 -9.44 -10.02 -10.97
N MET A 237 -8.64 -9.70 -9.94
CA MET A 237 -7.19 -9.89 -9.92
C MET A 237 -6.72 -11.33 -10.25
N CYS A 238 -7.54 -12.36 -9.98
CA CYS A 238 -7.23 -13.75 -10.37
C CYS A 238 -7.87 -14.20 -11.71
N SER A 239 -8.64 -13.35 -12.42
CA SER A 239 -9.20 -13.69 -13.74
C SER A 239 -8.34 -13.11 -14.88
N ALA A 240 -7.59 -13.98 -15.53
CA ALA A 240 -6.97 -13.72 -16.84
C ALA A 240 -7.86 -14.33 -17.96
N PRO A 241 -7.68 -13.97 -19.25
CA PRO A 241 -8.76 -13.68 -20.19
C PRO A 241 -9.32 -14.96 -20.83
N ARG A 242 -10.26 -15.64 -20.17
CA ARG A 242 -11.09 -16.64 -20.89
C ARG A 242 -12.34 -16.03 -21.51
N THR A 243 -12.72 -14.82 -21.12
CA THR A 243 -13.98 -14.19 -21.56
C THR A 243 -13.84 -13.33 -22.82
N SER A 244 -12.66 -13.09 -23.39
CA SER A 244 -12.54 -12.36 -24.66
C SER A 244 -12.47 -13.25 -25.90
N MET A 245 -12.16 -14.55 -25.75
CA MET A 245 -12.01 -15.46 -26.90
C MET A 245 -13.33 -16.13 -27.33
N THR A 246 -14.30 -16.25 -26.43
CA THR A 246 -15.63 -16.82 -26.74
C THR A 246 -16.59 -15.83 -27.39
N TYR A 247 -16.37 -14.51 -27.27
CA TYR A 247 -17.20 -13.49 -27.91
C TYR A 247 -16.76 -13.10 -29.32
N LEU A 248 -15.51 -13.38 -29.72
CA LEU A 248 -15.04 -13.17 -31.09
C LEU A 248 -15.50 -14.29 -32.05
N SER A 249 -15.89 -15.46 -31.54
CA SER A 249 -16.45 -16.56 -32.35
C SER A 249 -17.97 -16.46 -32.55
N SER A 250 -18.70 -15.70 -31.75
CA SER A 250 -20.15 -15.52 -31.86
C SER A 250 -20.57 -14.28 -32.66
N LEU A 251 -19.61 -13.49 -33.15
CA LEU A 251 -19.79 -12.36 -34.06
C LEU A 251 -19.39 -12.68 -35.51
N LEU A 252 -19.00 -13.93 -35.79
CA LEU A 252 -18.60 -14.42 -37.12
C LEU A 252 -19.41 -15.65 -37.60
N ILE A 253 -20.62 -15.83 -37.08
CA ILE A 253 -21.69 -16.66 -37.66
C ILE A 253 -22.97 -15.84 -37.57
#